data_AF-A0A946FDG3-F1
#
_entry.id   AF-A0A946FDG3-F1
#
_cell.length_a   1.000
_cell.length_b   1.000
_cell.length_c   1.000
_cell.angle_alpha   90.00
_cell.angle_beta   90.00
_cell.angle_gamma   90.00
#
_symmetry.space_group_name_H-M   'P 1'
#
loop_
_entity.id
_entity.type
_entity.pdbx_description
1 polymer ?
#
loop_
_entity_poly.entity_id
_entity_poly.type
_entity_poly.pdbx_seq_one_letter_code
_entity_poly.pdbx_strand_id
1 'polypeptide(L)'
;MTISIETLATRIDARFGEQLMRIGSICDELTYEVSRADLIEVATALRDEKDFGVDQLMDVCGLDYLTYGDVEWKTNSATESGFSRGVDRKPVILDESDTFDSRRFAIVYHLLSVANNVRLRLRV
;
A
#
# COMPACT_ATOMS: atom_id res chain seq x y z
N MET A 1 0.01 13.38 24.14
CA MET A 1 0.93 12.39 24.74
C MET A 1 1.36 11.54 23.57
N THR A 2 2.63 11.59 23.18
CA THR A 2 3.12 10.92 21.96
C THR A 2 3.21 9.41 22.20
N ILE A 3 2.70 8.58 21.29
CA ILE A 3 2.84 7.12 21.36
C ILE A 3 3.80 6.63 20.29
N SER A 4 4.47 5.49 20.51
CA SER A 4 5.33 4.89 19.49
C SER A 4 4.50 4.20 18.39
N ILE A 5 5.09 4.04 17.21
CA ILE A 5 4.45 3.34 16.08
C ILE A 5 4.12 1.89 16.44
N GLU A 6 4.99 1.22 17.19
CA GLU A 6 4.81 -0.17 17.64
C GLU A 6 3.65 -0.28 18.63
N THR A 7 3.48 0.73 19.48
CA THR A 7 2.36 0.79 20.42
C THR A 7 1.04 0.95 19.66
N LEU A 8 1.00 1.84 18.67
CA LEU A 8 -0.16 2.02 17.81
C LEU A 8 -0.46 0.74 17.01
N ALA A 9 0.55 0.12 16.42
CA ALA A 9 0.43 -1.14 15.68
C ALA A 9 -0.16 -2.24 16.57
N THR A 10 0.35 -2.40 17.80
CA THR A 10 -0.16 -3.41 18.75
C THR A 10 -1.64 -3.18 19.07
N ARG A 11 -2.08 -1.93 19.22
CA ARG A 11 -3.50 -1.60 19.47
C ARG A 11 -4.38 -1.92 18.26
N ILE A 12 -3.90 -1.59 17.06
CA ILE A 12 -4.61 -1.88 15.80
C ILE A 12 -4.72 -3.40 15.62
N ASP A 13 -3.62 -4.13 15.79
CA ASP A 13 -3.57 -5.59 15.69
C ASP A 13 -4.55 -6.24 16.69
N ALA A 14 -4.61 -5.73 17.93
CA ALA A 14 -5.53 -6.23 18.96
C ALA A 14 -7.01 -5.93 18.66
N ARG A 15 -7.32 -4.79 18.05
CA ARG A 15 -8.70 -4.34 17.79
C ARG A 15 -9.30 -4.94 16.53
N PHE A 16 -8.51 -5.08 15.47
CA PHE A 16 -8.98 -5.47 14.15
C PHE A 16 -8.59 -6.91 13.77
N GLY A 17 -7.62 -7.51 14.46
CA GLY A 17 -7.25 -8.91 14.24
C GLY A 17 -6.98 -9.21 12.77
N GLU A 18 -7.72 -10.17 12.21
CA GLU A 18 -7.58 -10.59 10.80
C GLU A 18 -8.23 -9.63 9.78
N GLN A 19 -8.98 -8.61 10.22
CA GLN A 19 -9.56 -7.62 9.30
C GLN A 19 -8.49 -6.75 8.64
N LEU A 20 -7.32 -6.63 9.26
CA LEU A 20 -6.18 -5.86 8.75
C LEU A 20 -4.94 -6.72 8.61
N MET A 21 -4.29 -6.63 7.46
CA MET A 21 -3.00 -7.29 7.23
C MET A 21 -1.88 -6.25 7.32
N ARG A 22 -0.96 -6.40 8.27
CA ARG A 22 0.20 -5.50 8.38
C ARG A 22 1.16 -5.72 7.21
N ILE A 23 1.49 -4.64 6.50
CA ILE A 23 2.48 -4.65 5.42
C ILE A 23 3.83 -4.20 5.98
N GLY A 24 4.87 -4.97 5.71
CA GLY A 24 6.24 -4.61 6.09
C GLY A 24 6.69 -3.31 5.43
N SER A 25 7.37 -2.45 6.19
CA SER A 25 7.99 -1.22 5.69
C SER A 25 9.47 -1.19 6.05
N ILE A 26 10.28 -0.58 5.17
CA ILE A 26 11.73 -0.43 5.33
C ILE A 26 12.07 0.92 6.00
N CYS A 27 11.11 1.85 6.07
CA CYS A 27 11.34 3.25 6.44
C CYS A 27 10.42 3.74 7.58
N ASP A 28 10.18 2.88 8.59
CA ASP A 28 9.39 3.21 9.78
C ASP A 28 7.97 3.72 9.49
N GLU A 29 7.34 3.19 8.43
CA GLU A 29 5.96 3.54 8.09
C GLU A 29 4.98 2.43 8.48
N LEU A 30 3.92 2.78 9.18
CA LEU A 30 2.86 1.84 9.54
C LEU A 30 1.85 1.73 8.40
N THR A 31 1.77 0.55 7.78
CA THR A 31 0.85 0.29 6.66
C THR A 31 0.03 -0.97 6.92
N TYR A 32 -1.28 -0.89 6.66
CA TYR A 32 -2.18 -2.04 6.69
C TYR A 32 -2.92 -2.19 5.37
N GLU A 33 -3.06 -3.43 4.89
CA GLU A 33 -4.02 -3.80 3.86
C GLU A 33 -5.39 -3.99 4.52
N VAL A 34 -6.44 -3.41 3.92
CA VAL A 34 -7.82 -3.53 4.37
C VAL A 34 -8.71 -3.89 3.18
N SER A 35 -9.69 -4.75 3.40
CA SER A 35 -10.64 -5.08 2.33
C SER A 35 -11.49 -3.85 1.98
N ARG A 36 -11.96 -3.78 0.72
CA ARG A 36 -12.87 -2.72 0.29
C ARG A 36 -14.16 -2.69 1.14
N ALA A 37 -14.64 -3.85 1.59
CA ALA A 37 -15.87 -3.94 2.36
C ALA A 37 -15.70 -3.33 3.76
N ASP A 38 -14.52 -3.49 4.35
CA ASP A 38 -14.26 -3.09 5.74
C ASP A 38 -13.68 -1.68 5.86
N LEU A 39 -13.25 -1.07 4.74
CA LEU A 39 -12.59 0.25 4.74
C LEU A 39 -13.34 1.31 5.54
N ILE A 40 -14.65 1.45 5.34
CA ILE A 40 -15.45 2.49 6.02
C ILE A 40 -15.54 2.22 7.51
N GLU A 41 -15.75 0.96 7.91
CA GLU A 41 -15.81 0.56 9.31
C GLU A 41 -14.46 0.85 9.99
N VAL A 42 -13.37 0.35 9.41
CA VAL A 42 -12.01 0.51 9.92
C VAL A 42 -11.63 1.98 10.01
N ALA A 43 -11.83 2.76 8.95
CA ALA A 43 -11.49 4.18 8.95
C ALA A 43 -12.31 4.97 9.97
N THR A 44 -13.58 4.61 10.17
CA THR A 44 -14.44 5.21 11.20
C THR A 44 -13.92 4.89 12.60
N ALA A 45 -13.58 3.64 12.87
CA ALA A 45 -13.02 3.22 14.16
C ALA A 45 -11.67 3.89 14.45
N LEU A 46 -10.76 3.93 13.48
CA LEU A 46 -9.46 4.61 13.61
C LEU A 46 -9.60 6.11 13.90
N ARG A 47 -10.64 6.76 13.37
CA ARG A 47 -10.94 8.17 13.59
C ARG A 47 -11.59 8.42 14.97
N ASP A 48 -12.62 7.64 15.31
CA ASP A 48 -13.51 7.95 16.42
C ASP A 48 -13.08 7.32 17.76
N GLU A 49 -12.36 6.19 17.72
CA GLU A 49 -11.85 5.55 18.94
C GLU A 49 -10.61 6.29 19.46
N LYS A 50 -10.68 6.74 20.72
CA LYS A 50 -9.63 7.55 21.38
C LYS A 50 -8.27 6.85 21.44
N ASP A 51 -8.26 5.52 21.36
CA ASP A 51 -7.04 4.72 21.42
C ASP A 51 -6.16 4.89 20.18
N PHE A 52 -6.75 5.33 19.05
CA PHE A 52 -6.07 5.56 17.77
C PHE A 52 -5.97 7.06 17.43
N GLY A 53 -7.09 7.78 17.50
CA GLY A 53 -7.17 9.22 17.23
C GLY A 53 -6.62 9.63 15.86
N VAL A 54 -6.85 8.83 14.82
CA VAL A 54 -6.40 9.10 13.44
C VAL A 54 -7.40 10.03 12.77
N ASP A 55 -7.26 11.32 13.04
CA ASP A 55 -8.27 12.35 12.82
C ASP A 55 -8.15 13.10 11.48
N GLN A 56 -7.01 12.97 10.79
CA GLN A 56 -6.75 13.71 9.55
C GLN A 56 -6.45 12.79 8.37
N LEU A 57 -7.25 12.92 7.31
CA LEU A 57 -6.91 12.40 5.98
C LEU A 57 -5.97 13.39 5.28
N MET A 58 -4.75 12.96 4.98
CA MET A 58 -3.73 13.78 4.35
C MET A 58 -3.80 13.71 2.83
N ASP A 59 -3.95 12.49 2.29
CA ASP A 59 -3.93 12.23 0.85
C ASP A 59 -4.57 10.89 0.50
N VAL A 60 -5.01 10.75 -0.75
CA VAL A 60 -5.51 9.49 -1.33
C VAL A 60 -4.89 9.30 -2.70
N CYS A 61 -4.08 8.26 -2.84
CA CYS A 61 -3.38 7.90 -4.07
C CYS A 61 -3.98 6.66 -4.72
N GLY A 62 -4.14 6.67 -6.05
CA GLY A 62 -4.41 5.47 -6.84
C GLY A 62 -3.14 4.94 -7.50
N LEU A 63 -2.95 3.63 -7.50
CA LEU A 63 -1.84 2.94 -8.16
C LEU A 63 -2.38 1.99 -9.21
N ASP A 64 -1.75 1.96 -10.39
CA ASP A 64 -1.97 0.94 -11.44
C ASP A 64 -0.72 0.07 -11.57
N TYR A 65 -0.88 -1.22 -11.28
CA TYR A 65 0.14 -2.25 -11.35
C TYR A 65 0.20 -2.95 -12.72
N LEU A 66 -0.38 -2.37 -13.78
CA LEU A 66 -0.49 -2.96 -15.13
C LEU A 66 0.76 -3.72 -15.60
N THR A 67 1.95 -3.14 -15.43
CA THR A 67 3.23 -3.78 -15.80
C THR A 67 4.17 -3.93 -14.60
N TYR A 68 3.62 -3.94 -13.38
CA TYR A 68 4.43 -4.01 -12.18
C TYR A 68 5.00 -5.41 -12.00
N GLY A 69 6.31 -5.51 -11.79
CA GLY A 69 7.02 -6.79 -11.70
C GLY A 69 7.45 -7.35 -13.06
N ASP A 70 6.94 -6.80 -14.16
CA ASP A 70 7.45 -7.09 -15.50
C ASP A 70 8.80 -6.40 -15.69
N VAL A 71 9.84 -7.21 -15.86
CA VAL A 71 11.18 -6.73 -16.21
C VAL A 71 11.49 -7.20 -17.62
N GLU A 72 11.86 -6.27 -18.50
CA GLU A 72 12.27 -6.59 -19.88
C GLU A 72 13.58 -7.41 -19.94
N TRP A 73 14.28 -7.55 -18.82
CA TRP A 73 15.58 -8.19 -18.71
C TRP A 73 15.60 -9.33 -17.66
N LYS A 74 14.84 -10.42 -17.87
CA LYS A 74 15.19 -11.68 -17.19
C LYS A 74 16.35 -12.36 -17.94
N THR A 75 17.58 -11.91 -17.70
CA THR A 75 18.76 -12.64 -18.19
C THR A 75 19.09 -13.77 -17.22
N ASN A 76 18.76 -15.01 -17.59
CA ASN A 76 19.18 -16.23 -16.88
C ASN A 76 20.70 -16.48 -16.95
N SER A 77 21.44 -15.67 -17.72
CA SER A 77 22.88 -15.76 -17.90
C SER A 77 23.44 -14.43 -18.42
N ALA A 78 24.63 -14.06 -17.93
CA ALA A 78 25.36 -12.89 -18.41
C ALA A 78 25.88 -13.15 -19.84
N THR A 79 25.49 -12.33 -20.81
CA THR A 79 26.00 -12.40 -22.18
C THR A 79 27.38 -11.74 -22.27
N GLU A 80 28.36 -12.43 -22.86
CA GLU A 80 29.75 -11.96 -23.03
C GLU A 80 29.90 -10.80 -24.05
N SER A 81 28.86 -10.47 -24.82
CA SER A 81 28.94 -9.53 -25.96
C SER A 81 28.53 -8.08 -25.68
N GLY A 82 28.41 -7.68 -24.41
CA GLY A 82 28.06 -6.30 -24.04
C GLY A 82 26.57 -5.97 -24.21
N PHE A 83 26.09 -5.03 -23.39
CA PHE A 83 24.70 -4.59 -23.32
C PHE A 83 24.49 -3.34 -24.18
N SER A 84 23.68 -3.40 -25.23
CA SER A 84 23.09 -2.20 -25.81
C SER A 84 21.94 -1.73 -24.92
N ARG A 85 22.02 -0.52 -24.37
CA ARG A 85 20.93 0.13 -23.59
C ARG A 85 19.79 0.64 -24.50
N GLY A 86 19.49 -0.07 -25.58
CA GLY A 86 18.33 0.24 -26.41
C GLY A 86 17.07 -0.15 -25.66
N VAL A 87 16.24 0.82 -25.30
CA VAL A 87 14.92 0.56 -24.72
C VAL A 87 13.95 0.39 -25.87
N ASP A 88 13.53 -0.84 -26.17
CA ASP A 88 12.43 -1.09 -27.10
C ASP A 88 11.10 -0.88 -26.36
N ARG A 89 10.69 0.38 -26.25
CA ARG A 89 9.37 0.72 -25.70
C ARG A 89 8.28 0.27 -26.67
N LYS A 90 7.83 -0.97 -26.56
CA LYS A 90 6.58 -1.37 -27.20
C LYS A 90 5.44 -0.65 -26.47
N PRO A 91 4.58 0.09 -27.18
CA PRO A 91 3.40 0.68 -26.55
C PRO A 91 2.53 -0.45 -26.00
N VAL A 92 2.06 -0.30 -24.76
CA VAL A 92 1.05 -1.19 -24.18
C VAL A 92 -0.28 -0.80 -24.81
N ILE A 93 -0.74 -1.62 -25.77
CA ILE A 93 -2.05 -1.47 -26.41
C ILE A 93 -2.98 -2.46 -25.71
N LEU A 94 -3.93 -1.95 -24.95
CA LEU A 94 -4.92 -2.76 -24.25
C LEU A 94 -5.99 -3.23 -25.26
N ASP A 95 -6.30 -4.51 -25.24
CA ASP A 95 -7.39 -5.14 -25.98
C ASP A 95 -8.59 -5.39 -25.03
N GLU A 96 -9.82 -5.33 -25.53
CA GLU A 96 -11.02 -5.65 -24.74
C GLU A 96 -11.04 -7.12 -24.27
N SER A 97 -10.28 -7.99 -24.93
CA SER A 97 -10.09 -9.39 -24.55
C SER A 97 -9.01 -9.63 -23.49
N ASP A 98 -8.28 -8.59 -23.06
CA ASP A 98 -7.23 -8.73 -22.05
C ASP A 98 -7.80 -9.09 -20.67
N THR A 99 -7.20 -10.10 -20.04
CA THR A 99 -7.51 -10.47 -18.65
C THR A 99 -6.47 -9.88 -17.71
N PHE A 100 -6.90 -9.07 -16.74
CA PHE A 100 -6.00 -8.45 -15.75
C PHE A 100 -6.09 -9.14 -14.39
N ASP A 101 -5.03 -8.99 -13.60
CA ASP A 101 -5.08 -9.34 -12.18
C ASP A 101 -6.15 -8.50 -11.47
N SER A 102 -6.98 -9.16 -10.66
CA SER A 102 -7.95 -8.53 -9.75
C SER A 102 -7.34 -7.45 -8.84
N ARG A 103 -6.04 -7.54 -8.53
CA ARG A 103 -5.26 -6.61 -7.71
C ARG A 103 -4.43 -5.62 -8.55
N ARG A 104 -4.80 -5.40 -9.82
CA ARG A 104 -4.14 -4.41 -10.69
C ARG A 104 -4.17 -3.01 -10.10
N PHE A 105 -5.26 -2.61 -9.46
CA PHE A 105 -5.36 -1.30 -8.84
C PHE A 105 -5.22 -1.42 -7.32
N ALA A 106 -4.58 -0.42 -6.72
CA ALA A 106 -4.65 -0.21 -5.27
C ALA A 106 -4.94 1.25 -4.95
N ILE A 107 -5.58 1.48 -3.82
CA ILE A 107 -5.85 2.81 -3.28
C ILE A 107 -5.13 2.93 -1.94
N VAL A 108 -4.30 3.95 -1.78
CA VAL A 108 -3.55 4.21 -0.55
C VAL A 108 -4.04 5.49 0.09
N TYR A 109 -4.55 5.36 1.32
CA TYR A 109 -4.97 6.45 2.18
C TYR A 109 -3.81 6.81 3.10
N HIS A 110 -3.37 8.06 3.05
CA HIS A 110 -2.38 8.59 3.99
C HIS A 110 -3.11 9.32 5.10
N LEU A 111 -2.96 8.83 6.33
CA LEU A 111 -3.66 9.34 7.50
C LEU A 111 -2.67 9.84 8.55
N LEU A 112 -3.11 10.80 9.35
CA LEU A 112 -2.36 11.40 10.44
C LEU A 112 -3.22 11.43 11.70
N SER A 113 -2.62 11.05 12.83
CA SER A 113 -3.12 11.38 14.15
C SER A 113 -2.35 12.59 14.67
N VAL A 114 -3.02 13.73 14.80
CA VAL A 114 -2.38 14.95 15.33
C VAL A 114 -2.06 14.80 16.81
N ALA A 115 -2.99 14.19 17.58
CA ALA A 115 -2.83 14.01 19.03
C ALA A 115 -1.65 13.10 19.40
N ASN A 116 -1.39 12.08 18.58
CA ASN A 116 -0.33 11.10 18.78
C ASN A 116 0.95 11.42 17.99
N ASN A 117 0.88 12.35 17.02
CA ASN A 117 1.95 12.67 16.07
C ASN A 117 2.48 11.43 15.32
N VAL A 118 1.55 10.60 14.84
CA VAL A 118 1.87 9.36 14.11
C VAL A 118 1.12 9.30 12.79
N ARG A 119 1.78 8.79 11.75
CA ARG A 119 1.19 8.54 10.43
C ARG A 119 0.83 7.07 10.26
N LEU A 120 -0.26 6.83 9.55
CA LEU A 120 -0.78 5.52 9.22
C LEU A 120 -1.15 5.49 7.73
N ARG A 121 -0.93 4.35 7.06
CA ARG A 121 -1.46 4.10 5.73
C ARG A 121 -2.41 2.93 5.72
N LEU A 122 -3.53 3.12 5.04
CA LEU A 122 -4.42 2.02 4.64
C LEU A 122 -4.29 1.81 3.14
N ARG A 123 -4.06 0.57 2.72
CA ARG A 123 -4.08 0.15 1.33
C ARG A 123 -5.31 -0.73 1.10
N VAL A 124 -6.05 -0.42 0.05
CA VAL A 124 -7.19 -1.22 -0.45
C VAL A 124 -6.83 -1.81 -1.79
#